data_AF-A0A0D6Q1Y7-F1
#
_entry.id   AF-A0A0D6Q1Y7-F1
#
_cell.length_a   1.000
_cell.length_b   1.000
_cell.length_c   1.000
_cell.angle_alpha   90.00
_cell.angle_beta   90.00
_cell.angle_gamma   90.00
#
_symmetry.space_group_name_H-M   'P 1'
#
loop_
_entity.id
_entity.type
_entity.pdbx_description
1 polymer ?
#
loop_
_entity_poly.entity_id
_entity_poly.type
_entity_poly.pdbx_seq_one_letter_code
_entity_poly.pdbx_strand_id
1 'polypeptide(L)'
;MEITHKVAQSAPATTIPRRTRPPRLDWTAIAPSVAQLRRQGCSTRETARRLGLNIKTLEAHLRRHRIRHAIPMDRPDQVRRTCLNCDTAFVADGRFLRLCPECRTMFS
;
A
#
# COMPACT_ATOMS: atom_id res chain seq x y z
N MET A 1 -37.12 -27.17 -58.84
CA MET A 1 -36.94 -27.09 -57.38
C MET A 1 -35.74 -26.21 -57.11
N GLU A 2 -35.66 -25.67 -55.90
CA GLU A 2 -34.51 -24.96 -55.29
C GLU A 2 -34.55 -23.42 -55.33
N ILE A 3 -35.18 -22.91 -54.27
CA ILE A 3 -35.10 -21.54 -53.78
C ILE A 3 -33.93 -21.52 -52.78
N THR A 4 -32.81 -20.88 -53.12
CA THR A 4 -31.69 -20.73 -52.15
C THR A 4 -31.76 -19.38 -51.48
N HIS A 5 -32.08 -19.41 -50.19
CA HIS A 5 -32.16 -18.26 -49.30
C HIS A 5 -30.77 -17.83 -48.78
N LYS A 6 -30.56 -16.50 -48.76
CA LYS A 6 -30.11 -15.70 -47.60
C LYS A 6 -28.69 -15.89 -47.06
N VAL A 7 -27.91 -14.81 -47.07
CA VAL A 7 -27.05 -14.45 -45.92
C VAL A 7 -27.21 -12.95 -45.63
N ALA A 8 -27.77 -12.66 -44.46
CA ALA A 8 -27.83 -11.34 -43.87
C ALA A 8 -26.45 -10.97 -43.31
N GLN A 9 -26.06 -9.71 -43.53
CA GLN A 9 -24.83 -9.10 -43.02
C GLN A 9 -24.92 -8.96 -41.49
N SER A 10 -23.96 -9.53 -40.78
CA SER A 10 -23.83 -9.38 -39.33
C SER A 10 -22.97 -8.17 -39.00
N ALA A 11 -23.55 -7.16 -38.36
CA ALA A 11 -22.83 -6.05 -37.76
C ALA A 11 -21.92 -6.53 -36.60
N PRO A 12 -20.75 -5.91 -36.38
CA PRO A 12 -19.88 -6.28 -35.26
C PRO A 12 -20.51 -5.85 -33.93
N ALA A 13 -20.74 -6.83 -33.06
CA ALA A 13 -21.20 -6.59 -31.70
C ALA A 13 -20.08 -5.94 -30.86
N THR A 14 -20.34 -4.74 -30.35
CA THR A 14 -19.47 -4.06 -29.40
C THR A 14 -19.54 -4.78 -28.06
N THR A 15 -18.55 -5.64 -27.78
CA THR A 15 -18.47 -6.38 -26.52
C THR A 15 -18.13 -5.43 -25.37
N ILE A 16 -19.14 -5.06 -24.58
CA ILE A 16 -18.93 -4.34 -23.32
C ILE A 16 -18.07 -5.24 -22.41
N PRO A 17 -16.93 -4.76 -21.86
CA PRO A 17 -16.12 -5.58 -20.98
C PRO A 17 -16.93 -5.93 -19.74
N ARG A 18 -17.30 -7.22 -19.62
CA ARG A 18 -17.86 -7.81 -18.40
C ARG A 18 -16.91 -7.47 -17.25
N ARG A 19 -17.45 -6.92 -16.14
CA ARG A 19 -16.70 -6.69 -14.89
C ARG A 19 -15.88 -7.93 -14.55
N THR A 20 -14.59 -7.88 -14.85
CA THR A 20 -13.66 -8.96 -14.56
C THR A 20 -13.49 -9.00 -13.06
N ARG A 21 -13.57 -10.21 -12.49
CA ARG A 21 -13.18 -10.45 -11.11
C ARG A 21 -11.79 -9.80 -10.91
N PRO A 22 -11.57 -9.04 -9.82
CA PRO A 22 -10.26 -8.46 -9.56
C PRO A 22 -9.19 -9.54 -9.66
N PRO A 23 -8.06 -9.28 -10.34
CA PRO A 23 -6.99 -10.27 -10.45
C PRO A 23 -6.60 -10.71 -9.03
N ARG A 24 -6.59 -12.03 -8.81
CA ARG A 24 -6.14 -12.58 -7.53
C ARG A 24 -4.68 -12.21 -7.36
N LEU A 25 -4.33 -11.69 -6.19
CA LEU A 25 -2.96 -11.34 -5.87
C LEU A 25 -2.10 -12.60 -5.89
N ASP A 26 -1.08 -12.63 -6.75
CA ASP A 26 -0.17 -13.76 -6.87
C ASP A 26 0.94 -13.68 -5.81
N TRP A 27 0.79 -14.45 -4.74
CA TRP A 27 1.74 -14.43 -3.64
C TRP A 27 3.05 -15.14 -3.96
N THR A 28 3.09 -16.09 -4.90
CA THR A 28 4.35 -16.78 -5.25
C THR A 28 5.30 -15.82 -5.94
N ALA A 29 4.79 -14.93 -6.79
CA ALA A 29 5.58 -13.88 -7.44
C ALA A 29 6.03 -12.77 -6.46
N ILE A 30 5.19 -12.42 -5.47
CA ILE A 30 5.39 -11.21 -4.65
C ILE A 30 6.09 -11.51 -3.31
N ALA A 31 5.96 -12.72 -2.77
CA ALA A 31 6.56 -13.10 -1.48
C ALA A 31 8.10 -12.90 -1.42
N PRO A 32 8.89 -13.19 -2.49
CA PRO A 32 10.33 -12.94 -2.47
C PRO A 32 10.66 -11.44 -2.27
N SER A 33 9.94 -10.55 -2.96
CA SER A 33 10.13 -9.09 -2.83
C SER A 33 9.72 -8.59 -1.45
N VAL A 34 8.64 -9.13 -0.87
CA VAL A 34 8.25 -8.85 0.52
C VAL A 34 9.38 -9.25 1.46
N ALA A 35 9.91 -10.46 1.35
CA ALA A 35 10.99 -10.94 2.21
C ALA A 35 12.27 -10.09 2.08
N GLN A 36 12.63 -9.68 0.86
CA GLN A 36 13.77 -8.79 0.61
C GLN A 36 13.59 -7.42 1.28
N LEU A 37 12.44 -6.77 1.10
CA LEU A 37 12.14 -5.47 1.72
C LEU A 37 12.16 -5.57 3.25
N ARG A 38 11.69 -6.69 3.81
CA ARG A 38 11.71 -6.95 5.26
C ARG A 38 13.14 -7.13 5.80
N ARG A 39 14.02 -7.80 5.06
CA ARG A 39 15.46 -7.89 5.41
C ARG A 39 16.15 -6.53 5.37
N GLN A 40 15.68 -5.61 4.50
CA GLN A 40 16.14 -4.22 4.45
C GLN A 40 15.52 -3.33 5.55
N GLY A 41 14.74 -3.90 6.48
CA GLY A 41 14.08 -3.14 7.56
C GLY A 41 12.81 -2.39 7.15
N CYS A 42 12.33 -2.52 5.91
CA CYS A 42 11.16 -1.74 5.45
C CYS A 42 9.94 -2.03 6.33
N SER A 43 9.29 -0.96 6.81
CA SER A 43 8.03 -1.07 7.54
C SER A 43 6.95 -1.73 6.68
N THR A 44 5.90 -2.25 7.32
CA THR A 44 4.77 -2.84 6.58
C THR A 44 4.12 -1.81 5.64
N ARG A 45 4.00 -0.55 6.07
CA ARG A 45 3.45 0.53 5.24
C ARG A 45 4.33 0.86 4.03
N GLU A 46 5.64 0.92 4.25
CA GLU A 46 6.63 1.15 3.20
C GLU A 46 6.61 0.01 2.17
N THR A 47 6.63 -1.23 2.67
CA THR A 47 6.60 -2.45 1.86
C THR A 47 5.33 -2.49 1.00
N ALA A 48 4.18 -2.17 1.59
CA ALA A 48 2.91 -2.09 0.87
C ALA A 48 2.95 -1.01 -0.22
N ARG A 49 3.50 0.18 0.08
CA ARG A 49 3.61 1.27 -0.89
C ARG A 49 4.52 0.90 -2.07
N ARG A 50 5.69 0.32 -1.80
CA ARG A 50 6.65 -0.10 -2.84
C ARG A 50 6.10 -1.20 -3.76
N LEU A 51 5.28 -2.08 -3.22
CA LEU A 51 4.67 -3.19 -3.97
C LEU A 51 3.28 -2.85 -4.54
N GLY A 52 2.77 -1.64 -4.32
CA GLY A 52 1.42 -1.24 -4.76
C GLY A 52 0.29 -2.04 -4.11
N LEU A 53 0.52 -2.58 -2.90
CA LEU A 53 -0.44 -3.44 -2.19
C LEU A 53 -1.23 -2.67 -1.14
N ASN A 54 -2.44 -3.15 -0.85
CA ASN A 54 -3.15 -2.73 0.34
C ASN A 54 -2.41 -3.22 1.59
N ILE A 55 -2.18 -2.32 2.56
CA ILE A 55 -1.51 -2.61 3.83
C ILE A 55 -2.19 -3.78 4.56
N LYS A 56 -3.52 -3.87 4.55
CA LYS A 56 -4.26 -4.95 5.22
C LYS A 56 -4.05 -6.31 4.57
N THR A 57 -3.93 -6.34 3.24
CA THR A 57 -3.59 -7.55 2.49
C THR A 57 -2.19 -8.04 2.85
N LEU A 58 -1.23 -7.12 2.94
CA LEU A 58 0.13 -7.44 3.39
C LEU A 58 0.16 -7.89 4.86
N GLU A 59 -0.51 -7.17 5.77
CA GLU A 59 -0.62 -7.58 7.18
C GLU A 59 -1.19 -9.00 7.34
N ALA A 60 -2.25 -9.32 6.58
CA ALA A 60 -2.87 -10.64 6.63
C ALA A 60 -1.90 -11.75 6.18
N HIS A 61 -1.12 -11.50 5.13
CA HIS A 61 -0.10 -12.43 4.66
C HIS A 61 1.02 -12.61 5.68
N LEU A 62 1.56 -11.51 6.22
CA LEU A 62 2.62 -11.55 7.24
C LEU A 62 2.17 -12.33 8.49
N ARG A 63 0.91 -12.15 8.91
CA ARG A 63 0.30 -12.90 10.02
C ARG A 63 0.23 -14.41 9.73
N ARG A 64 -0.27 -14.80 8.55
CA ARG A 64 -0.39 -16.22 8.15
C ARG A 64 0.97 -16.92 8.05
N HIS A 65 1.99 -16.25 7.52
CA HIS A 65 3.31 -16.82 7.31
C HIS A 65 4.28 -16.60 8.48
N ARG A 66 3.80 -16.08 9.62
CA ARG A 66 4.60 -15.79 10.84
C ARG A 66 5.87 -14.98 10.55
N ILE A 67 5.83 -14.10 9.56
CA ILE A 67 6.95 -13.25 9.18
C ILE A 67 7.06 -12.15 10.24
N ARG A 68 8.01 -12.30 11.16
CA ARG A 68 8.25 -11.37 12.27
C ARG A 68 8.43 -9.95 11.77
N HIS A 69 8.03 -8.99 12.61
CA HIS A 69 8.14 -7.55 12.36
C HIS A 69 9.55 -7.24 11.84
N ALA A 70 9.64 -6.67 10.62
CA ALA A 70 10.91 -6.08 10.19
C ALA A 70 11.23 -5.00 11.20
N ILE A 71 12.47 -5.04 11.69
CA ILE A 71 13.03 -4.03 12.58
C ILE A 71 12.59 -2.67 12.02
N PRO A 72 11.87 -1.83 12.80
CA PRO A 72 11.29 -0.61 12.26
C PRO A 72 12.40 0.24 11.66
N MET A 73 12.42 0.42 10.33
CA MET A 73 13.09 1.58 9.76
C MET A 73 12.48 2.82 10.42
N ASP A 74 13.36 3.64 11.00
CA ASP A 74 13.08 4.79 11.83
C ASP A 74 11.88 5.60 11.31
N ARG A 75 10.76 5.45 12.05
CA ARG A 75 9.70 6.44 12.23
C ARG A 75 8.94 6.87 10.95
N PRO A 76 8.14 5.96 10.36
CA PRO A 76 7.21 6.28 9.27
C PRO A 76 6.09 7.27 9.65
N ASP A 77 6.01 7.68 10.92
CA ASP A 77 5.10 8.70 11.43
C ASP A 77 5.74 10.10 11.54
N GLN A 78 6.95 10.28 10.99
CA GLN A 78 7.55 11.60 10.87
C GLN A 78 6.67 12.53 10.04
N VAL A 79 6.15 13.56 10.70
CA VAL A 79 5.30 14.57 10.09
C VAL A 79 5.90 15.96 10.34
N ARG A 80 6.01 16.77 9.27
CA ARG A 80 6.38 18.18 9.41
C ARG A 80 5.24 18.93 10.09
N ARG A 81 5.54 19.66 11.16
CA ARG A 81 4.58 20.39 11.98
C ARG A 81 5.19 21.67 12.52
N THR A 82 4.33 22.48 13.12
CA THR A 82 4.66 23.71 13.82
C THR A 82 4.51 23.47 15.33
N CYS A 83 5.48 23.91 16.13
CA CYS A 83 5.46 23.77 17.59
C CYS A 83 4.32 24.58 18.20
N LEU A 84 3.55 24.01 19.12
CA LEU A 84 2.45 24.74 19.79
C LEU A 84 2.94 25.86 20.72
N ASN A 85 4.20 25.83 21.15
CA ASN A 85 4.73 26.77 22.15
C ASN A 85 5.53 27.93 21.53
N CYS A 86 6.27 27.67 20.44
CA CYS A 86 7.20 28.64 19.85
C CYS A 86 7.02 28.82 18.34
N ASP A 87 6.03 28.17 17.74
CA ASP A 87 5.75 28.18 16.31
C ASP A 87 6.89 27.72 15.37
N THR A 88 7.97 27.14 15.91
CA THR A 88 9.06 26.60 15.10
C THR A 88 8.61 25.37 14.30
N ALA A 89 8.96 25.33 13.01
CA ALA A 89 8.76 24.15 12.18
C ALA A 89 9.70 23.00 12.58
N PHE A 90 9.17 21.81 12.81
CA PHE A 90 9.95 20.62 13.19
C PHE A 90 9.36 19.33 12.61
N VAL A 91 10.13 18.25 12.66
CA VAL A 91 9.67 16.90 12.28
C VAL A 91 9.30 16.15 13.55
N ALA A 92 8.03 15.79 13.69
CA ALA A 92 7.50 15.10 14.86
C ALA A 92 7.51 13.58 14.63
N ASP A 93 8.08 12.83 15.55
CA ASP A 93 8.19 11.36 15.53
C ASP A 93 6.88 10.62 15.89
N GLY A 94 5.75 11.16 15.43
CA GLY A 94 4.43 10.68 15.80
C GLY A 94 3.37 11.76 15.64
N ARG A 95 2.13 11.33 15.39
CA ARG A 95 1.00 12.26 15.16
C ARG A 95 0.56 13.04 16.40
N PHE A 96 0.93 12.58 17.58
CA PHE A 96 0.52 13.18 18.85
C PHE A 96 1.54 14.19 19.40
N LEU A 97 2.80 14.14 18.93
CA LEU A 97 3.82 15.08 19.37
C LEU A 97 3.59 16.45 18.72
N ARG A 98 3.36 17.47 19.56
CA ARG A 98 3.03 18.85 19.16
C ARG A 98 4.08 19.88 19.61
N LEU A 99 5.05 19.47 20.42
CA LEU A 99 6.13 20.32 20.91
C LEU A 99 7.44 19.94 20.20
N CYS A 100 8.22 20.95 19.82
CA CYS A 100 9.58 20.73 19.32
C CYS A 100 10.48 20.16 20.43
N PRO A 101 11.67 19.61 20.07
CA PRO A 101 12.58 19.01 21.05
C PRO A 101 12.94 19.96 22.20
N GLU A 102 13.17 21.25 21.91
CA GLU A 102 13.54 22.27 22.90
C GLU A 102 12.40 22.62 23.86
N CYS A 103 11.19 22.86 23.35
CA CYS A 103 10.05 23.14 24.23
C CYS A 103 9.65 21.91 25.03
N ARG A 104 9.83 20.70 24.47
CA ARG A 104 9.52 19.46 25.19
C ARG A 104 10.35 19.30 26.46
N THR A 105 11.64 19.67 26.45
CA THR A 105 12.48 19.56 27.65
C THR A 105 12.05 20.50 28.78
N MET A 106 11.26 21.53 28.49
CA MET A 106 10.70 22.45 29.50
C MET A 106 9.47 21.87 30.22
N PHE A 107 8.83 20.85 29.66
CA PHE A 107 7.61 20.22 30.17
C PHE A 107 7.77 18.72 30.48
N SER A 108 9.01 18.24 30.56
CA SER A 108 9.36 16.85 30.87
C SER A 108 9.90 16.73 32.29
#